data_AF-A0A0G0I2L7-F1
#
_entry.id   AF-A0A0G0I2L7-F1
#
_cell.length_a   1.000
_cell.length_b   1.000
_cell.length_c   1.000
_cell.angle_alpha   90.00
_cell.angle_beta   90.00
_cell.angle_gamma   90.00
#
_symmetry.space_group_name_H-M   'P 1'
#
loop_
_entity.id
_entity.type
_entity.pdbx_description
1 polymer ?
#
loop_
_entity_poly.entity_id
_entity_poly.type
_entity_poly.pdbx_seq_one_letter_code
_entity_poly.pdbx_strand_id
1 'polypeptide(L)'
;MEEEKINALFGVEQEPTGNVEVVPQQIQSPELNLSESVNRDFNIKDAFNFGWEIFKKNKQILLILPLVYFAVLIACSIILDLLKENFTLSLIANIFYIALNILVSIGIIQIFFSLSRGGAVKIKDLFGGKKHFWRFAGGSILYGFIVGIGYLLLIIPGIIWQIKYGFF
;
A
#
# COMPACT_ATOMS: atom_id res chain seq x y z
N MET A 1 -4.11 -17.39 62.34
CA MET A 1 -2.91 -18.24 62.25
C MET A 1 -2.67 -18.74 60.81
N GLU A 2 -3.23 -18.07 59.79
CA GLU A 2 -2.98 -18.39 58.36
C GLU A 2 -2.35 -17.22 57.57
N GLU A 3 -2.38 -15.98 58.08
CA GLU A 3 -1.80 -14.83 57.38
C GLU A 3 -0.26 -14.79 57.42
N GLU A 4 0.35 -15.48 58.39
CA GLU A 4 1.81 -15.52 58.56
C GLU A 4 2.50 -16.39 57.50
N LYS A 5 1.77 -17.28 56.82
CA LYS A 5 2.30 -18.12 55.74
C LYS A 5 2.38 -17.41 54.38
N ILE A 6 1.63 -16.32 54.18
CA ILE A 6 1.63 -15.58 52.91
C ILE A 6 2.86 -14.68 52.80
N ASN A 7 3.28 -14.07 53.91
CA ASN A 7 4.41 -13.14 53.91
C ASN A 7 5.79 -13.81 53.78
N ALA A 8 5.89 -15.12 54.00
CA ALA A 8 7.13 -15.88 53.77
C ALA A 8 7.29 -16.35 52.31
N LEU A 9 6.22 -16.30 51.50
CA LEU A 9 6.22 -16.81 50.12
C LEU A 9 6.57 -15.74 49.08
N PHE A 10 6.48 -14.47 49.47
CA PHE A 10 6.88 -13.32 48.66
C PHE A 10 7.99 -12.59 49.40
N GLY A 11 9.23 -12.85 49.02
CA GLY A 11 10.42 -12.18 49.57
C GLY A 11 10.38 -10.67 49.32
N VAL A 12 9.69 -9.94 50.18
CA VAL A 12 9.73 -8.49 50.25
C VAL A 12 10.89 -8.12 51.16
N GLU A 13 12.08 -8.06 50.57
CA GLU A 13 13.25 -7.47 51.21
C GLU A 13 13.01 -5.96 51.34
N GLN A 14 12.86 -5.49 52.58
CA GLN A 14 12.85 -4.06 52.88
C GLN A 14 14.30 -3.55 52.85
N GLU A 15 14.63 -2.70 51.88
CA GLU A 15 15.86 -1.90 51.90
C GLU A 15 15.61 -0.47 52.38
N PRO A 16 16.63 0.18 52.96
CA PRO A 16 16.46 1.13 54.06
C PRO A 16 16.20 2.57 53.61
N THR A 17 15.53 3.28 54.51
CA THR A 17 15.28 4.71 54.54
C THR A 17 16.58 5.54 54.51
N GLY A 18 17.03 5.89 53.30
CA GLY A 18 17.97 6.97 53.04
C GLY A 18 17.25 8.14 52.39
N ASN A 19 17.30 9.31 53.01
CA ASN A 19 16.75 10.56 52.48
C ASN A 19 17.35 10.87 51.09
N VAL A 20 16.62 10.58 50.02
CA VAL A 20 16.91 11.08 48.69
C VAL A 20 16.12 12.37 48.52
N GLU A 21 16.81 13.49 48.68
CA GLU A 21 16.33 14.81 48.31
C GLU A 21 15.94 14.76 46.82
N VAL A 22 14.65 14.80 46.52
CA VAL A 22 14.12 14.80 45.16
C VAL A 22 14.43 16.17 44.55
N VAL A 23 15.63 16.32 44.02
CA VAL A 23 15.97 17.41 43.10
C VAL A 23 15.00 17.29 41.93
N PRO A 24 14.20 18.32 41.61
CA PRO A 24 13.33 18.28 40.44
C PRO A 24 14.21 18.16 39.21
N GLN A 25 14.31 16.95 38.66
CA GLN A 25 14.88 16.77 37.33
C GLN A 25 13.98 17.55 36.38
N GLN A 26 14.49 18.68 35.92
CA GLN A 26 13.98 19.37 34.76
C GLN A 26 13.87 18.30 33.67
N ILE A 27 12.64 17.99 33.25
CA ILE A 27 12.40 17.16 32.08
C ILE A 27 12.97 17.98 30.92
N GLN A 28 14.24 17.73 30.60
CA GLN A 28 14.84 18.16 29.36
C GLN A 28 14.08 17.42 28.28
N SER A 29 12.99 18.03 27.79
CA SER A 29 12.36 17.65 26.53
C SER A 29 13.52 17.48 25.54
N PRO A 30 13.69 16.32 24.89
CA PRO A 30 14.65 16.21 23.81
C PRO A 30 14.26 17.31 22.83
N GLU A 31 15.05 18.37 22.75
CA GLU A 31 14.88 19.36 21.71
C GLU A 31 15.00 18.56 20.42
N LEU A 32 13.86 18.37 19.76
CA LEU A 32 13.78 17.75 18.46
C LEU A 32 14.53 18.70 17.55
N ASN A 33 15.83 18.46 17.37
CA ASN A 33 16.72 19.14 16.44
C ASN A 33 16.16 18.95 15.03
N LEU A 34 15.13 19.72 14.68
CA LEU A 34 14.46 19.77 13.38
C LEU A 34 15.38 20.33 12.27
N SER A 35 16.66 20.58 12.57
CA SER A 35 17.67 21.13 11.68
C SER A 35 18.77 20.13 11.28
N GLU A 36 18.78 18.90 11.80
CA GLU A 36 19.41 17.82 11.03
C GLU A 36 18.45 17.52 9.88
N SER A 37 18.57 18.30 8.80
CA SER A 37 18.18 17.83 7.50
C SER A 37 18.93 16.52 7.31
N VAL A 38 18.28 15.39 7.60
CA VAL A 38 18.78 14.07 7.25
C VAL A 38 19.07 14.20 5.77
N ASN A 39 20.35 14.40 5.43
CA ASN A 39 20.77 14.48 4.07
C ASN A 39 20.65 13.06 3.57
N ARG A 40 19.44 12.72 3.14
CA ARG A 40 19.17 11.51 2.39
C ARG A 40 19.76 11.81 1.04
N ASP A 41 21.08 11.63 0.94
CA ASP A 41 21.79 11.55 -0.32
C ASP A 41 21.12 10.40 -1.08
N PHE A 42 20.10 10.75 -1.86
CA PHE A 42 19.35 9.80 -2.64
C PHE A 42 20.26 9.36 -3.77
N ASN A 43 20.96 8.27 -3.53
CA ASN A 43 21.84 7.69 -4.52
C ASN A 43 21.01 6.80 -5.45
N ILE A 44 20.87 7.25 -6.70
CA ILE A 44 20.14 6.53 -7.75
C ILE A 44 20.69 5.10 -7.91
N LYS A 45 21.99 4.89 -7.68
CA LYS A 45 22.63 3.57 -7.75
C LYS A 45 22.10 2.63 -6.67
N ASP A 46 21.84 3.13 -5.47
CA ASP A 46 21.34 2.33 -4.36
C ASP A 46 19.89 1.92 -4.61
N ALA A 47 19.07 2.82 -5.17
CA ALA A 47 17.70 2.52 -5.60
C ALA A 47 17.66 1.46 -6.72
N PHE A 48 18.57 1.56 -7.69
CA PHE A 48 18.68 0.59 -8.78
C PHE A 48 19.14 -0.78 -8.27
N ASN A 49 20.18 -0.82 -7.43
CA ASN A 49 20.68 -2.06 -6.83
C ASN A 49 19.59 -2.72 -5.97
N PHE A 50 18.84 -1.94 -5.19
CA PHE A 50 17.70 -2.44 -4.43
C PHE A 50 16.66 -3.11 -5.32
N GLY A 51 16.25 -2.44 -6.41
CA GLY A 51 15.32 -3.01 -7.39
C GLY A 51 15.87 -4.30 -8.04
N TRP A 52 17.16 -4.31 -8.38
CA TRP A 52 17.84 -5.44 -9.00
C TRP A 52 17.95 -6.66 -8.07
N GLU A 53 18.24 -6.46 -6.79
CA GLU A 53 18.25 -7.53 -5.79
C GLU A 53 16.85 -8.12 -5.58
N ILE A 54 15.81 -7.28 -5.49
CA ILE A 54 14.42 -7.73 -5.38
C ILE A 54 14.01 -8.53 -6.62
N PHE A 55 14.40 -8.06 -7.81
CA PHE A 55 14.12 -8.75 -9.07
C PHE A 55 14.79 -10.13 -9.11
N LYS A 56 16.08 -10.23 -8.77
CA LYS A 56 16.81 -11.51 -8.74
C LYS A 56 16.20 -12.48 -7.73
N LYS A 57 15.81 -12.00 -6.54
CA LYS A 57 15.19 -12.80 -5.49
C LYS A 57 13.79 -13.31 -5.88
N ASN A 58 13.02 -12.55 -6.66
CA ASN A 58 11.62 -12.84 -6.96
C ASN A 58 11.31 -12.96 -8.47
N LYS A 59 12.29 -13.32 -9.29
CA LYS A 59 12.19 -13.34 -10.76
C LYS A 59 10.98 -14.09 -11.32
N GLN A 60 10.58 -15.19 -10.67
CA GLN A 60 9.41 -15.98 -11.10
C GLN A 60 8.11 -15.19 -10.90
N ILE A 61 7.91 -14.60 -9.73
CA ILE A 61 6.70 -13.82 -9.45
C ILE A 61 6.65 -12.57 -10.33
N LEU A 62 7.79 -11.87 -10.48
CA LEU A 62 7.85 -10.62 -11.24
C LEU A 62 7.69 -10.83 -12.75
N LEU A 63 8.00 -12.01 -13.28
CA LEU A 63 7.77 -12.37 -14.68
C LEU A 63 6.36 -12.94 -14.91
N ILE A 64 5.86 -13.76 -13.99
CA ILE A 64 4.52 -14.37 -14.09
C ILE A 64 3.43 -13.32 -13.87
N LEU A 65 3.63 -12.35 -12.97
CA LEU A 65 2.66 -11.30 -12.66
C LEU A 65 2.19 -10.51 -13.91
N PRO A 66 3.08 -9.90 -14.71
CA PRO A 66 2.68 -9.20 -15.93
C PRO A 66 2.13 -10.18 -16.98
N LEU A 67 2.65 -11.41 -17.06
CA LEU A 67 2.14 -12.40 -18.00
C LEU A 67 0.68 -12.79 -17.70
N VAL A 68 0.36 -13.02 -16.42
CA VAL A 68 -1.02 -13.28 -15.96
C VAL A 68 -1.90 -12.05 -16.19
N TYR A 69 -1.39 -10.85 -15.91
CA TYR A 69 -2.11 -9.61 -16.22
C TYR A 69 -2.48 -9.52 -17.70
N PHE A 70 -1.53 -9.71 -18.60
CA PHE A 70 -1.77 -9.70 -20.05
C PHE A 70 -2.73 -10.81 -20.48
N ALA A 71 -2.59 -12.03 -19.94
CA ALA A 71 -3.49 -13.13 -20.24
C ALA A 71 -4.94 -12.81 -19.85
N VAL A 72 -5.14 -12.25 -18.66
CA VAL A 72 -6.47 -11.81 -18.19
C VAL A 72 -7.02 -10.69 -19.08
N LEU A 73 -6.17 -9.73 -19.48
CA LEU A 73 -6.57 -8.62 -20.34
C LEU A 73 -7.02 -9.09 -21.72
N ILE A 74 -6.24 -9.99 -22.35
CA ILE A 74 -6.55 -10.58 -23.66
C ILE A 74 -7.83 -11.41 -23.58
N ALA A 75 -7.96 -12.26 -22.55
CA ALA A 75 -9.16 -13.08 -22.36
C ALA A 75 -10.41 -12.20 -22.21
N CYS A 76 -10.33 -11.13 -21.41
CA CYS A 76 -11.43 -10.19 -21.27
C CYS A 76 -11.74 -9.45 -22.59
N SER A 77 -10.73 -9.04 -23.35
CA SER A 77 -10.92 -8.35 -24.62
C SER A 77 -11.67 -9.22 -25.64
N ILE A 78 -11.29 -10.50 -25.75
CA ILE A 78 -11.96 -11.45 -26.66
C ILE A 78 -13.42 -11.63 -26.25
N ILE A 79 -13.71 -11.77 -24.95
CA ILE A 79 -15.08 -11.89 -24.44
C ILE A 79 -15.89 -10.64 -24.76
N LEU A 80 -15.31 -9.45 -24.58
CA LEU A 80 -15.95 -8.19 -24.92
C LEU A 80 -16.27 -8.11 -26.41
N ASP A 81 -15.34 -8.49 -27.28
CA ASP A 81 -15.51 -8.49 -28.73
C ASP A 81 -16.65 -9.42 -29.19
N LEU A 82 -16.75 -10.60 -28.58
CA LEU A 82 -17.84 -11.55 -28.86
C LEU A 82 -19.22 -11.05 -28.39
N LEU A 83 -19.26 -10.21 -27.37
CA LEU A 83 -20.49 -9.66 -26.79
C LEU A 83 -20.90 -8.31 -27.41
N LYS A 84 -20.11 -7.75 -28.33
CA LYS A 84 -20.37 -6.44 -28.96
C LYS A 84 -21.66 -6.38 -29.77
N GLU A 85 -22.17 -7.51 -30.26
CA GLU A 85 -23.39 -7.52 -31.08
C GLU A 85 -24.63 -7.08 -30.28
N ASN A 86 -24.63 -7.25 -28.96
CA ASN A 86 -25.73 -6.84 -28.10
C ASN A 86 -25.32 -5.65 -27.24
N PHE A 87 -25.86 -4.46 -27.53
CA PHE A 87 -25.55 -3.23 -26.80
C PHE A 87 -25.67 -3.39 -25.27
N THR A 88 -26.76 -3.98 -24.79
CA THR A 88 -27.00 -4.19 -23.35
C THR A 88 -25.98 -5.13 -22.70
N LEU A 89 -25.65 -6.25 -23.35
CA LEU A 89 -24.63 -7.18 -22.83
C LEU A 89 -23.24 -6.55 -22.89
N SER A 90 -22.92 -5.83 -23.96
CA SER A 90 -21.66 -5.11 -24.12
C SER A 90 -21.48 -4.08 -23.00
N LEU A 91 -22.53 -3.33 -22.66
CA LEU A 91 -22.48 -2.34 -21.59
C LEU A 91 -22.26 -2.98 -20.21
N ILE A 92 -22.98 -4.06 -19.89
CA ILE A 92 -22.76 -4.85 -18.66
C ILE A 92 -21.33 -5.39 -18.60
N ALA A 93 -20.84 -5.97 -19.70
CA ALA A 93 -19.52 -6.57 -19.75
C ALA A 93 -18.41 -5.51 -19.62
N ASN A 94 -18.64 -4.31 -20.16
CA ASN A 94 -17.70 -3.19 -20.04
C ASN A 94 -17.58 -2.71 -18.59
N ILE A 95 -18.70 -2.56 -17.89
CA ILE A 95 -18.71 -2.22 -16.45
C ILE A 95 -17.98 -3.27 -15.63
N PHE A 96 -18.23 -4.56 -15.93
CA PHE A 96 -17.53 -5.66 -15.26
C PHE A 96 -16.03 -5.63 -15.55
N TYR A 97 -15.64 -5.35 -16.80
CA TYR A 97 -14.25 -5.20 -17.20
C TYR A 97 -13.55 -4.07 -16.44
N ILE A 98 -14.18 -2.90 -16.32
CA ILE A 98 -13.66 -1.77 -15.54
C ILE A 98 -13.45 -2.18 -14.07
N ALA A 99 -14.44 -2.82 -13.46
CA ALA A 99 -14.35 -3.29 -12.08
C ALA A 99 -13.21 -4.31 -11.88
N LEU A 100 -13.06 -5.25 -12.82
CA LEU A 100 -11.99 -6.24 -12.81
C LEU A 100 -10.61 -5.58 -12.97
N ASN A 101 -10.50 -4.62 -13.88
CA ASN A 101 -9.26 -3.88 -14.13
C ASN A 101 -8.81 -3.12 -12.87
N ILE A 102 -9.75 -2.45 -12.20
CA ILE A 102 -9.51 -1.79 -10.90
C ILE A 102 -9.01 -2.79 -9.86
N LEU A 103 -9.69 -3.94 -9.72
CA LEU A 103 -9.32 -4.95 -8.72
C LEU A 103 -7.90 -5.49 -8.96
N VAL A 104 -7.57 -5.77 -10.22
CA VAL A 104 -6.25 -6.28 -10.61
C VAL A 104 -5.17 -5.21 -10.41
N SER A 105 -5.45 -3.95 -10.73
CA SER A 105 -4.53 -2.83 -10.52
C SER A 105 -4.14 -2.68 -9.03
N ILE A 106 -5.13 -2.73 -8.13
CA ILE A 106 -4.91 -2.72 -6.68
C ILE A 106 -4.05 -3.91 -6.24
N GLY A 107 -4.37 -5.11 -6.74
CA GLY A 107 -3.62 -6.32 -6.45
C GLY A 107 -2.14 -6.19 -6.84
N ILE A 108 -1.86 -5.64 -8.02
CA ILE A 108 -0.50 -5.40 -8.50
C ILE A 108 0.23 -4.42 -7.57
N ILE A 109 -0.40 -3.29 -7.22
CA ILE A 109 0.20 -2.28 -6.32
C ILE A 109 0.52 -2.87 -4.94
N GLN A 110 -0.40 -3.66 -4.38
CA GLN A 110 -0.22 -4.35 -3.09
C GLN A 110 0.95 -5.35 -3.14
N ILE A 111 1.10 -6.05 -4.26
CA ILE A 111 2.20 -6.96 -4.53
C ILE A 111 3.53 -6.19 -4.56
N PHE A 112 3.62 -5.09 -5.31
CA PHE A 112 4.83 -4.28 -5.36
C PHE A 112 5.21 -3.72 -3.98
N PHE A 113 4.25 -3.25 -3.20
CA PHE A 113 4.48 -2.82 -1.82
C PHE A 113 4.99 -3.96 -0.92
N SER A 114 4.45 -5.17 -1.08
CA SER A 114 4.85 -6.33 -0.31
C SER A 114 6.24 -6.83 -0.70
N LEU A 115 6.58 -6.81 -2.00
CA LEU A 115 7.93 -7.10 -2.49
C LEU A 115 8.95 -6.09 -1.93
N SER A 116 8.60 -4.81 -1.92
CA SER A 116 9.46 -3.75 -1.37
C SER A 116 9.75 -3.96 0.13
N ARG A 117 8.80 -4.51 0.89
CA ARG A 117 8.99 -4.87 2.31
C ARG A 117 9.63 -6.25 2.52
N GLY A 118 10.00 -6.96 1.46
CA GLY A 118 10.60 -8.29 1.54
C GLY A 118 9.63 -9.43 1.91
N GLY A 119 8.32 -9.20 1.79
CA GLY A 119 7.29 -10.21 2.08
C GLY A 119 7.21 -11.30 1.00
N ALA A 120 6.81 -12.50 1.40
CA ALA A 120 6.53 -13.59 0.46
C ALA A 120 5.19 -13.32 -0.25
N VAL A 121 5.25 -13.13 -1.57
CA VAL A 121 4.05 -12.78 -2.36
C VAL A 121 3.52 -13.99 -3.10
N LYS A 122 2.20 -14.19 -3.09
CA LYS A 122 1.52 -15.23 -3.85
C LYS A 122 0.57 -14.60 -4.87
N ILE A 123 0.30 -15.31 -5.96
CA ILE A 123 -0.67 -14.88 -7.00
C ILE A 123 -2.07 -14.67 -6.39
N LYS A 124 -2.38 -15.38 -5.29
CA LYS A 124 -3.64 -15.20 -4.55
C LYS A 124 -3.78 -13.81 -3.91
N ASP A 125 -2.68 -13.13 -3.62
CA ASP A 125 -2.69 -11.80 -3.02
C ASP A 125 -3.21 -10.73 -4.01
N LEU A 126 -3.21 -11.00 -5.32
CA LEU A 126 -3.88 -10.17 -6.33
C LEU A 126 -5.36 -9.92 -6.00
N PHE A 127 -6.03 -10.91 -5.40
CA PHE A 127 -7.46 -10.86 -5.08
C PHE A 127 -7.71 -10.58 -3.58
N GLY A 128 -6.66 -10.34 -2.79
CA GLY A 128 -6.75 -10.08 -1.35
C GLY A 128 -7.23 -8.67 -0.99
N GLY A 129 -7.06 -7.70 -1.91
CA GLY A 129 -7.37 -6.28 -1.72
C GLY A 129 -8.86 -5.90 -1.64
N LYS A 130 -9.79 -6.86 -1.50
CA LYS A 130 -11.25 -6.63 -1.51
C LYS A 130 -11.72 -5.54 -0.53
N LYS A 131 -11.05 -5.38 0.62
CA LYS A 131 -11.37 -4.35 1.62
C LYS A 131 -11.11 -2.92 1.14
N HIS A 132 -10.12 -2.74 0.26
CA HIS A 132 -9.78 -1.43 -0.31
C HIS A 132 -10.47 -1.18 -1.65
N PHE A 133 -11.10 -2.20 -2.24
CA PHE A 133 -11.80 -2.11 -3.52
C PHE A 133 -12.81 -0.97 -3.56
N TRP A 134 -13.68 -0.82 -2.56
CA TRP A 134 -14.70 0.24 -2.54
C TRP A 134 -14.10 1.65 -2.46
N ARG A 135 -13.01 1.84 -1.68
CA ARG A 135 -12.31 3.13 -1.58
C ARG A 135 -11.65 3.50 -2.91
N PHE A 136 -11.01 2.53 -3.54
CA PHE A 136 -10.31 2.72 -4.81
C PHE A 136 -11.29 2.86 -5.99
N ALA A 137 -12.41 2.13 -5.98
CA ALA A 137 -13.47 2.27 -6.97
C ALA A 137 -14.11 3.67 -6.89
N GLY A 138 -14.38 4.16 -5.68
CA GLY A 138 -14.82 5.55 -5.47
C GLY A 138 -13.78 6.58 -5.95
N GLY A 139 -12.50 6.35 -5.64
CA GLY A 139 -11.39 7.18 -6.15
C GLY A 139 -11.28 7.17 -7.68
N SER A 140 -11.45 6.00 -8.30
CA SER A 140 -11.38 5.80 -9.75
C SER A 140 -12.54 6.49 -10.48
N ILE A 141 -13.75 6.41 -9.93
CA ILE A 141 -14.93 7.13 -10.44
C ILE A 141 -14.69 8.64 -10.34
N LEU A 142 -14.29 9.12 -9.16
CA LEU A 142 -14.04 10.54 -8.93
C LEU A 142 -12.94 11.09 -9.84
N TYR A 143 -11.85 10.32 -10.01
CA TYR A 143 -10.78 10.63 -10.95
C TYR A 143 -11.27 10.68 -12.40
N GLY A 144 -12.08 9.71 -12.83
CA GLY A 144 -12.67 9.71 -14.16
C GLY A 144 -13.50 10.96 -14.42
N PHE A 145 -14.29 11.40 -13.43
CA PHE A 145 -15.02 12.67 -13.50
C PHE A 145 -14.09 13.89 -13.56
N ILE A 146 -13.07 13.96 -12.70
CA ILE A 146 -12.10 15.06 -12.68
C ILE A 146 -11.40 15.16 -14.04
N VAL A 147 -10.85 14.05 -14.55
CA VAL A 147 -10.15 14.00 -15.83
C VAL A 147 -11.08 14.28 -16.99
N GLY A 148 -12.31 13.74 -16.98
CA GLY A 148 -13.31 14.01 -18.01
C GLY A 148 -13.72 15.48 -18.07
N ILE A 149 -13.98 16.11 -16.91
CA ILE A 149 -14.24 17.55 -16.81
C ILE A 149 -13.01 18.36 -17.21
N GLY A 150 -11.81 17.89 -16.83
CA GLY A 150 -10.54 18.48 -17.24
C GLY A 150 -10.43 18.56 -18.76
N TYR A 151 -10.64 17.44 -19.45
CA TYR A 151 -10.66 17.38 -20.91
C TYR A 151 -11.78 18.21 -21.54
N LEU A 152 -12.95 18.30 -20.90
CA LEU A 152 -14.08 19.09 -21.39
C LEU A 152 -13.83 20.61 -21.27
N LEU A 153 -13.14 21.06 -20.22
CA LEU A 153 -12.78 22.46 -20.03
C LEU A 153 -11.61 22.89 -20.93
N LEU A 154 -10.53 22.10 -21.03
CA LEU A 154 -9.39 22.30 -21.93
C LEU A 154 -8.50 21.02 -21.91
N ILE A 155 -7.91 20.60 -23.04
CA ILE A 155 -7.07 19.37 -23.06
C ILE A 155 -5.89 19.42 -22.06
N ILE A 156 -5.26 20.60 -21.88
CA ILE A 156 -4.09 20.78 -21.02
C ILE A 156 -4.38 20.48 -19.53
N PRO A 157 -5.39 21.09 -18.86
CA PRO A 157 -5.74 20.74 -17.48
C PRO A 157 -6.16 19.27 -17.32
N GLY A 158 -6.76 18.65 -18.34
CA GLY A 158 -7.04 17.21 -18.34
C GLY A 158 -5.76 16.37 -18.16
N ILE A 159 -4.71 16.67 -18.93
CA ILE A 159 -3.42 15.96 -18.84
C ILE A 159 -2.74 16.21 -17.48
N ILE A 160 -2.75 17.44 -16.97
CA ILE A 160 -2.14 17.78 -15.67
C ILE A 160 -2.79 16.97 -14.54
N TRP A 161 -4.12 16.91 -14.52
CA TRP A 161 -4.86 16.13 -13.52
C TRP A 161 -4.65 14.63 -13.68
N GLN A 162 -4.54 14.14 -14.92
CA GLN A 162 -4.23 12.73 -15.18
C GLN A 162 -2.91 12.30 -14.52
N ILE A 163 -1.84 13.09 -14.68
CA ILE A 163 -0.54 12.76 -14.11
C ILE A 163 -0.55 12.92 -12.59
N LYS A 164 -1.17 14.00 -12.09
CA LYS A 164 -1.19 14.31 -10.67
C LYS A 164 -1.99 13.31 -9.85
N TYR A 165 -3.14 12.90 -10.37
CA TYR A 165 -4.03 12.00 -9.66
C TYR A 165 -3.82 10.54 -10.07
N GLY A 166 -3.21 10.20 -11.21
CA GLY A 166 -3.13 8.82 -11.72
C GLY A 166 -2.57 7.72 -10.79
N PHE A 167 -2.06 8.05 -9.61
CA PHE A 167 -1.60 7.12 -8.57
C PHE A 167 -2.43 7.15 -7.25
N PHE A 168 -3.70 7.58 -7.28
CA PHE A 168 -4.61 7.54 -6.11
C PHE A 168 -4.88 6.13 -5.58
#